data_AF-A0A1W1W3Z4-F1
#
_entry.id   AF-A0A1W1W3Z4-F1
#
_cell.length_a   1.000
_cell.length_b   1.000
_cell.length_c   1.000
_cell.angle_alpha   90.00
_cell.angle_beta   90.00
_cell.angle_gamma   90.00
#
_symmetry.space_group_name_H-M   'P 1'
#
loop_
_entity.id
_entity.type
_entity.pdbx_description
1 polymer ?
#
loop_
_entity_poly.entity_id
_entity_poly.type
_entity_poly.pdbx_seq_one_letter_code
_entity_poly.pdbx_strand_id
1 'polypeptide(L)'
;MLRRAAYLVAVNTRPFVRLAFLTLLLVGLFTVAYFFLTHEGLYALDDYYYSRYAHQLATGTFQLAPDPMGLLVDPLRERPLIFGPVALLYRLFGINIITTTLWPLLATLGCAAVLWLLYGKREPIVAAGAMLLLGLHYFNLNLTNYLYPDNILMFWCLSCSCALLIGRRDGQLSVGWWGASFAVLNFAALLSKETIVYYLPFYLGIFLLDLRRRRNGQFWLTAFAMGAGLLLGYLLFYQVYTNDALYRIHLIERTNEFLKEGNYILGKRNTLFYRLTMAPPNFFISTGLGGAVVLAVAALLNQRRQPDSDAAYWLALVGSTLAFYWFGSTSLTQYNPITLLPRMATPLLPPLCVAAGFGLRNFSRSGRGAGWIALALLACAGWARSSVSVIYGGLSVYFGLIALLANPAARASWRRPGTYTFAALLLLVVGGTTAIRPAYFMTKPSVSSHFAQNQLIAGYLRPPAQGVVFVDDYLISNYDYYYGHKKPPGIHFRRYAARDSVRLESGQQAWLLLNRSTLTNDELTRKLIRYSAADVLACYPRRRLVAEVGKVSLYTLDLGGTATAMPAATLRNDK
;
A
#
# COMPACT_ATOMS: atom_id res chain seq x y z
N MET A 1 9.86 -43.61 26.92
CA MET A 1 10.90 -43.96 25.93
C MET A 1 10.39 -44.48 24.58
N LEU A 2 9.07 -44.64 24.35
CA LEU A 2 8.48 -44.97 23.03
C LEU A 2 8.03 -43.71 22.23
N ARG A 3 8.90 -42.68 22.15
CA ARG A 3 8.57 -41.39 21.50
C ARG A 3 9.58 -40.90 20.46
N ARG A 4 10.47 -41.75 19.94
CA ARG A 4 11.54 -41.30 19.02
C ARG A 4 11.82 -42.17 17.80
N ALA A 5 11.07 -43.25 17.55
CA ALA A 5 11.37 -44.16 16.45
C ALA A 5 10.16 -44.34 15.53
N ALA A 6 9.87 -43.33 14.70
CA ALA A 6 9.06 -43.50 13.49
C ALA A 6 9.30 -42.34 12.50
N TYR A 7 10.38 -42.49 11.72
CA TYR A 7 10.41 -42.15 10.29
C TYR A 7 10.04 -40.72 9.86
N LEU A 8 10.84 -39.76 10.31
CA LEU A 8 11.31 -38.72 9.39
C LEU A 8 12.29 -39.42 8.43
N VAL A 9 11.80 -39.84 7.26
CA VAL A 9 12.68 -39.81 6.07
C VAL A 9 13.29 -38.42 6.09
N ALA A 10 14.61 -38.33 6.19
CA ALA A 10 15.35 -37.09 6.07
C ALA A 10 15.13 -36.57 4.64
N VAL A 11 13.94 -36.03 4.37
CA VAL A 11 13.63 -35.28 3.16
C VAL A 11 14.66 -34.19 3.17
N ASN A 12 15.58 -34.24 2.20
CA ASN A 12 16.58 -33.22 2.02
C ASN A 12 15.83 -31.89 1.89
N THR A 13 15.82 -31.09 2.96
CA THR A 13 15.08 -29.82 3.02
C THR A 13 15.80 -28.73 2.26
N ARG A 14 17.10 -28.92 1.97
CA ARG A 14 17.96 -27.98 1.22
C ARG A 14 17.34 -27.51 -0.10
N PRO A 15 16.82 -28.37 -0.99
CA PRO A 15 16.15 -27.93 -2.23
C PRO A 15 14.94 -27.02 -1.97
N PHE A 16 14.12 -27.31 -0.95
CA PHE A 16 12.97 -26.45 -0.62
C PHE A 16 13.40 -25.10 -0.03
N VAL A 17 14.44 -25.07 0.80
CA VAL A 17 15.01 -23.81 1.29
C VAL A 17 15.56 -22.98 0.14
N ARG A 18 16.23 -23.62 -0.83
CA ARG A 18 16.67 -22.96 -2.08
C ARG A 18 15.49 -22.36 -2.85
N LEU A 19 14.36 -23.06 -2.91
CA LEU A 19 13.14 -22.55 -3.55
C LEU A 19 12.65 -21.26 -2.89
N ALA A 20 12.54 -21.24 -1.57
CA ALA A 20 12.14 -20.04 -0.82
C ALA A 20 13.13 -18.88 -1.04
N PHE A 21 14.43 -19.16 -1.06
CA PHE A 21 15.45 -18.15 -1.36
C PHE A 21 15.35 -17.61 -2.80
N LEU A 22 15.17 -18.48 -3.79
CA LEU A 22 14.96 -18.06 -5.19
C LEU A 22 13.69 -17.22 -5.33
N THR A 23 12.63 -17.58 -4.61
CA THR A 23 11.40 -16.76 -4.55
C THR A 23 11.66 -15.38 -3.94
N LEU A 24 12.45 -15.28 -2.87
CA LEU A 24 12.84 -14.00 -2.29
C LEU A 24 13.57 -13.13 -3.33
N LEU A 25 14.55 -13.71 -4.04
CA LEU A 25 15.28 -12.99 -5.09
C LEU A 25 14.36 -12.54 -6.23
N LEU A 26 13.49 -13.45 -6.72
CA LEU A 26 12.52 -13.15 -7.77
C LEU A 26 11.60 -11.99 -7.36
N VAL A 27 10.97 -12.09 -6.19
CA VAL A 27 10.05 -11.06 -5.68
C VAL A 27 10.77 -9.75 -5.43
N GLY A 28 11.99 -9.78 -4.88
CA GLY A 28 12.81 -8.59 -4.66
C GLY A 28 13.15 -7.88 -5.97
N LEU A 29 13.71 -8.62 -6.94
CA LEU A 29 14.06 -8.08 -8.26
C LEU A 29 12.82 -7.58 -9.01
N PHE A 30 11.72 -8.32 -8.98
CA PHE A 30 10.48 -7.92 -9.63
C PHE A 30 9.89 -6.66 -8.98
N THR A 31 9.94 -6.53 -7.66
CA THR A 31 9.48 -5.33 -6.94
C THR A 31 10.32 -4.12 -7.32
N VAL A 32 11.65 -4.25 -7.37
CA VAL A 32 12.55 -3.16 -7.78
C VAL A 32 12.33 -2.78 -9.25
N ALA A 33 12.20 -3.78 -10.14
CA ALA A 33 11.87 -3.53 -11.54
C ALA A 33 10.51 -2.83 -11.68
N TYR A 34 9.51 -3.26 -10.91
CA TYR A 34 8.17 -2.63 -10.92
C TYR A 34 8.29 -1.18 -10.52
N PHE A 35 9.00 -0.91 -9.42
CA PHE A 35 9.20 0.41 -8.87
C PHE A 35 9.77 1.40 -9.90
N PHE A 36 10.82 1.01 -10.64
CA PHE A 36 11.41 1.89 -11.65
C PHE A 36 10.58 1.99 -12.93
N LEU A 37 10.04 0.87 -13.43
CA LEU A 37 9.34 0.83 -14.72
C LEU A 37 7.94 1.44 -14.67
N THR A 38 7.31 1.52 -13.50
CA THR A 38 5.93 2.02 -13.33
C THR A 38 5.86 3.33 -12.55
N HIS A 39 6.98 4.01 -12.32
CA HIS A 39 6.98 5.21 -11.50
C HIS A 39 6.30 6.38 -12.22
N GLU A 40 5.25 6.94 -11.60
CA GLU A 40 4.43 8.00 -12.19
C GLU A 40 4.70 9.40 -11.59
N GLY A 41 5.81 9.62 -10.89
CA GLY A 41 5.97 10.88 -10.16
C GLY A 41 5.12 10.98 -8.89
N LEU A 42 4.77 12.21 -8.52
CA LEU A 42 3.70 12.47 -7.57
C LEU A 42 2.36 12.02 -8.17
N TYR A 43 1.49 11.48 -7.34
CA TYR A 43 0.20 10.92 -7.74
C TYR A 43 -0.99 11.66 -7.13
N ALA A 44 -0.87 12.12 -5.88
CA ALA A 44 -1.95 12.81 -5.18
C ALA A 44 -1.41 13.93 -4.27
N LEU A 45 -2.29 14.44 -3.41
CA LEU A 45 -1.94 15.41 -2.38
C LEU A 45 -1.20 14.76 -1.21
N ASP A 46 -1.55 13.53 -0.82
CA ASP A 46 -0.95 12.83 0.33
C ASP A 46 0.58 12.76 0.21
N ASP A 47 1.07 12.25 -0.92
CA ASP A 47 2.50 12.06 -1.19
C ASP A 47 3.25 13.39 -1.29
N TYR A 48 2.64 14.44 -1.84
CA TYR A 48 3.18 15.80 -1.81
C TYR A 48 3.29 16.36 -0.37
N TYR A 49 2.25 16.20 0.45
CA TYR A 49 2.29 16.70 1.82
C TYR A 49 3.31 15.95 2.66
N TYR A 50 3.38 14.62 2.55
CA TYR A 50 4.41 13.83 3.21
C TYR A 50 5.82 14.21 2.74
N SER A 51 6.01 14.44 1.43
CA SER A 51 7.29 14.88 0.90
C SER A 51 7.68 16.26 1.45
N ARG A 52 6.70 17.18 1.58
CA ARG A 52 6.89 18.51 2.16
C ARG A 52 7.25 18.43 3.65
N TYR A 53 6.56 17.59 4.43
CA TYR A 53 6.88 17.38 5.84
C TYR A 53 8.27 16.76 6.02
N ALA A 54 8.65 15.82 5.15
CA ALA A 54 10.00 15.25 5.14
C ALA A 54 11.06 16.33 4.88
N HIS A 55 10.84 17.21 3.91
CA HIS A 55 11.72 18.35 3.66
C HIS A 55 11.81 19.28 4.86
N GLN A 56 10.67 19.68 5.43
CA GLN A 56 10.64 20.56 6.60
C GLN A 56 11.41 19.96 7.78
N LEU A 57 11.26 18.66 8.02
CA LEU A 57 12.01 17.96 9.06
C LEU A 57 13.51 17.92 8.73
N ALA A 58 13.87 17.65 7.47
CA ALA A 58 15.26 17.65 7.02
C ALA A 58 15.94 19.02 7.18
N THR A 59 15.19 20.12 7.03
CA THR A 59 15.69 21.49 7.16
C THR A 59 15.47 22.13 8.54
N GLY A 60 14.85 21.43 9.49
CA GLY A 60 14.56 21.97 10.82
C GLY A 60 13.45 23.03 10.86
N THR A 61 12.57 23.07 9.85
CA THR A 61 11.45 24.02 9.73
C THR A 61 10.08 23.36 9.99
N PHE A 62 10.07 22.08 10.35
CA PHE A 62 8.84 21.36 10.69
C PHE A 62 8.25 21.90 11.99
N GLN A 63 6.96 22.19 11.96
CA GLN A 63 6.20 22.67 13.11
C GLN A 63 4.97 21.78 13.28
N LEU A 64 4.78 21.26 14.50
CA LEU A 64 3.59 20.50 14.90
C LEU A 64 2.43 21.42 15.32
N ALA A 65 2.55 22.73 15.10
CA ALA A 65 1.54 23.69 15.54
C ALA A 65 0.19 23.35 14.88
N PRO A 66 -0.91 23.28 15.67
CA PRO A 66 -2.26 23.19 15.12
C PRO A 66 -2.46 24.32 14.10
N ASP A 67 -3.19 24.04 13.01
CA ASP A 67 -3.60 25.10 12.11
C ASP A 67 -4.35 26.19 12.91
N PRO A 68 -3.88 27.46 12.93
CA PRO A 68 -4.47 28.52 13.75
C PRO A 68 -5.96 28.73 13.49
N MET A 69 -6.43 28.38 12.29
CA MET A 69 -7.83 28.50 11.90
C MET A 69 -8.62 27.18 11.98
N GLY A 70 -7.96 26.05 12.26
CA GLY A 70 -8.58 24.72 12.28
C GLY A 70 -9.20 24.29 10.96
N LEU A 71 -8.81 24.91 9.84
CA LEU A 71 -9.35 24.70 8.50
C LEU A 71 -8.71 23.50 7.80
N LEU A 72 -7.44 23.22 8.10
CA LEU A 72 -6.73 22.02 7.65
C LEU A 72 -7.01 20.86 8.61
N VAL A 73 -8.12 20.16 8.36
CA VAL A 73 -8.51 18.96 9.09
C VAL A 73 -7.82 17.74 8.49
N ASP A 74 -6.48 17.70 8.55
CA ASP A 74 -5.70 16.65 7.89
C ASP A 74 -4.74 15.90 8.83
N PRO A 75 -4.96 14.59 9.09
CA PRO A 75 -4.12 13.81 10.00
C PRO A 75 -2.74 13.43 9.44
N LEU A 76 -2.36 13.86 8.22
CA LEU A 76 -1.07 13.45 7.62
C LEU A 76 0.15 13.91 8.44
N ARG A 77 0.10 15.08 9.11
CA ARG A 77 1.20 15.58 9.97
C ARG A 77 1.48 14.69 11.18
N GLU A 78 0.48 13.94 11.61
CA GLU A 78 0.51 13.10 12.82
C GLU A 78 1.04 11.69 12.56
N ARG A 79 1.68 11.47 11.40
CA ARG A 79 2.22 10.18 10.97
C ARG A 79 3.73 10.27 10.71
N PRO A 80 4.55 10.51 11.75
CA PRO A 80 5.97 10.82 11.60
C PRO A 80 6.81 9.68 11.01
N LEU A 81 6.37 8.43 11.10
CA LEU A 81 7.10 7.31 10.47
C LEU A 81 6.90 7.20 8.96
N ILE A 82 6.07 8.05 8.38
CA ILE A 82 5.92 8.14 6.92
C ILE A 82 6.98 9.05 6.34
N PHE A 83 7.12 10.27 6.89
CA PHE A 83 8.01 11.29 6.36
C PHE A 83 9.35 11.40 7.10
N GLY A 84 9.46 10.88 8.33
CA GLY A 84 10.69 10.89 9.13
C GLY A 84 11.86 10.18 8.46
N PRO A 85 11.73 8.90 8.06
CA PRO A 85 12.75 8.20 7.31
C PRO A 85 13.08 8.88 5.97
N VAL A 86 12.08 9.45 5.31
CA VAL A 86 12.28 10.20 4.05
C VAL A 86 13.10 11.47 4.26
N ALA A 87 12.96 12.15 5.40
CA ALA A 87 13.78 13.31 5.74
C ALA A 87 15.28 12.96 5.82
N LEU A 88 15.60 11.78 6.40
CA LEU A 88 16.97 11.26 6.39
C LEU A 88 17.43 10.96 4.96
N LEU A 89 16.59 10.30 4.15
CA LEU A 89 16.91 10.01 2.76
C LEU A 89 17.13 11.28 1.93
N TYR A 90 16.38 12.35 2.18
CA TYR A 90 16.62 13.65 1.53
C TYR A 90 17.97 14.25 1.90
N ARG A 91 18.45 14.09 3.13
CA ARG A 91 19.80 14.52 3.51
C ARG A 91 20.89 13.70 2.82
N LEU A 92 20.64 12.42 2.54
CA LEU A 92 21.62 11.52 1.93
C LEU A 92 21.65 11.59 0.39
N PHE A 93 20.48 11.67 -0.25
CA PHE A 93 20.33 11.51 -1.70
C PHE A 93 19.69 12.71 -2.40
N GLY A 94 19.33 13.75 -1.65
CA GLY A 94 18.61 14.91 -2.17
C GLY A 94 17.13 14.65 -2.44
N ILE A 95 16.41 15.73 -2.77
CA ILE A 95 14.97 15.71 -3.01
C ILE A 95 14.74 15.36 -4.49
N ASN A 96 14.13 14.20 -4.72
CA ASN A 96 13.60 13.77 -6.01
C ASN A 96 12.58 12.65 -5.76
N ILE A 97 11.80 12.30 -6.79
CA ILE A 97 10.69 11.37 -6.61
C ILE A 97 11.12 9.98 -6.17
N ILE A 98 12.24 9.49 -6.70
CA ILE A 98 12.78 8.18 -6.33
C ILE A 98 13.16 8.16 -4.84
N THR A 99 13.83 9.21 -4.35
CA THR A 99 14.14 9.34 -2.91
C THR A 99 12.87 9.46 -2.07
N THR A 100 11.86 10.21 -2.54
CA THR A 100 10.57 10.40 -1.84
C THR A 100 9.86 9.07 -1.60
N THR A 101 9.92 8.13 -2.54
CA THR A 101 9.16 6.86 -2.52
C THR A 101 10.02 5.65 -2.14
N LEU A 102 11.32 5.85 -1.89
CA LEU A 102 12.24 4.78 -1.49
C LEU A 102 11.84 4.12 -0.17
N TRP A 103 11.29 4.86 0.79
CA TRP A 103 10.88 4.28 2.08
C TRP A 103 9.73 3.25 1.95
N PRO A 104 8.61 3.54 1.26
CA PRO A 104 7.61 2.53 0.89
C PRO A 104 8.20 1.30 0.18
N LEU A 105 9.13 1.48 -0.76
CA LEU A 105 9.83 0.37 -1.43
C LEU A 105 10.59 -0.50 -0.42
N LEU A 106 11.38 0.10 0.46
CA LEU A 106 12.15 -0.61 1.49
C LEU A 106 11.23 -1.37 2.45
N ALA A 107 10.10 -0.78 2.84
CA ALA A 107 9.11 -1.46 3.68
C ALA A 107 8.52 -2.70 2.97
N THR A 108 8.20 -2.61 1.68
CA THR A 108 7.70 -3.74 0.89
C THR A 108 8.73 -4.85 0.73
N LEU A 109 9.98 -4.51 0.45
CA LEU A 109 11.09 -5.49 0.43
C LEU A 109 11.32 -6.11 1.82
N GLY A 110 11.19 -5.28 2.87
CA GLY A 110 11.24 -5.70 4.26
C GLY A 110 10.19 -6.76 4.60
N CYS A 111 8.96 -6.65 4.08
CA CYS A 111 7.94 -7.69 4.24
C CYS A 111 8.41 -9.04 3.70
N ALA A 112 8.97 -9.08 2.48
CA ALA A 112 9.49 -10.31 1.89
C ALA A 112 10.64 -10.89 2.71
N ALA A 113 11.56 -10.03 3.17
CA ALA A 113 12.66 -10.43 4.05
C ALA A 113 12.16 -11.03 5.38
N VAL A 114 11.18 -10.39 6.04
CA VAL A 114 10.58 -10.91 7.29
C VAL A 114 9.91 -12.27 7.06
N LEU A 115 9.17 -12.45 5.97
CA LEU A 115 8.56 -13.74 5.63
C LEU A 115 9.61 -14.84 5.39
N TRP A 116 10.69 -14.52 4.69
CA TRP A 116 11.80 -15.45 4.48
C TRP A 116 12.55 -15.77 5.78
N LEU A 117 12.80 -14.79 6.65
CA LEU A 117 13.43 -15.01 7.95
C LEU A 117 12.55 -15.89 8.86
N LEU A 118 11.23 -15.67 8.84
CA LEU A 118 10.29 -16.39 9.68
C LEU A 118 10.12 -17.86 9.23
N TYR A 119 9.98 -18.11 7.92
CA TYR A 119 9.57 -19.42 7.41
C TYR A 119 10.50 -20.03 6.35
N GLY A 120 11.46 -19.30 5.78
CA GLY A 120 12.29 -19.77 4.66
C GLY A 120 13.05 -21.06 4.94
N LYS A 121 13.44 -21.28 6.21
CA LYS A 121 14.08 -22.53 6.66
C LYS A 121 13.08 -23.55 7.23
N ARG A 122 12.10 -23.11 8.04
CA ARG A 122 11.16 -24.00 8.77
C ARG A 122 10.01 -24.51 7.89
N GLU A 123 9.45 -23.64 7.06
CA GLU A 123 8.29 -23.91 6.19
C GLU A 123 8.49 -23.22 4.81
N PRO A 124 9.47 -23.66 4.01
CA PRO A 124 9.87 -22.97 2.77
C PRO A 124 8.74 -22.75 1.76
N ILE A 125 7.78 -23.68 1.64
CA ILE A 125 6.62 -23.51 0.74
C ILE A 125 5.68 -22.41 1.26
N VAL A 126 5.52 -22.30 2.58
CA VAL A 126 4.72 -21.22 3.19
C VAL A 126 5.37 -19.87 2.93
N ALA A 127 6.70 -19.78 3.15
CA ALA A 127 7.46 -18.56 2.86
C ALA A 127 7.34 -18.16 1.38
N ALA A 128 7.61 -19.10 0.46
CA ALA A 128 7.55 -18.84 -0.97
C ALA A 128 6.14 -18.45 -1.42
N GLY A 129 5.12 -19.20 -1.00
CA GLY A 129 3.72 -18.89 -1.31
C GLY A 129 3.29 -17.51 -0.79
N ALA A 130 3.62 -17.18 0.46
CA ALA A 130 3.32 -15.89 1.05
C ALA A 130 4.03 -14.73 0.32
N MET A 131 5.32 -14.90 -0.02
CA MET A 131 6.09 -13.89 -0.76
C MET A 131 5.55 -13.69 -2.19
N LEU A 132 5.15 -14.73 -2.91
CA LEU A 132 4.56 -14.60 -4.24
C LEU A 132 3.18 -13.94 -4.18
N LEU A 133 2.32 -14.37 -3.26
CA LEU A 133 0.97 -13.84 -3.14
C LEU A 133 0.97 -12.38 -2.68
N LEU A 134 1.89 -11.99 -1.77
CA LEU A 134 2.00 -10.62 -1.28
C LEU A 134 2.81 -9.74 -2.24
N GLY A 135 4.02 -10.18 -2.60
CA GLY A 135 5.01 -9.40 -3.33
C GLY A 135 4.71 -9.23 -4.82
N LEU A 136 3.88 -10.10 -5.41
CA LEU A 136 3.40 -9.92 -6.79
C LEU A 136 1.95 -9.43 -6.83
N HIS A 137 1.37 -9.06 -5.68
CA HIS A 137 0.04 -8.46 -5.67
C HIS A 137 0.09 -7.03 -6.23
N TYR A 138 -0.72 -6.74 -7.25
CA TYR A 138 -0.74 -5.45 -7.94
C TYR A 138 -0.85 -4.25 -6.99
N PHE A 139 -1.77 -4.26 -6.02
CA PHE A 139 -1.94 -3.09 -5.16
C PHE A 139 -0.75 -2.87 -4.22
N ASN A 140 -0.13 -3.95 -3.72
CA ASN A 140 1.06 -3.85 -2.89
C ASN A 140 2.23 -3.23 -3.68
N LEU A 141 2.43 -3.71 -4.92
CA LEU A 141 3.44 -3.17 -5.83
C LEU A 141 3.14 -1.73 -6.25
N ASN A 142 1.90 -1.41 -6.60
CA ASN A 142 1.52 -0.04 -6.98
C ASN A 142 1.80 0.96 -5.85
N LEU A 143 1.59 0.55 -4.59
CA LEU A 143 1.87 1.37 -3.41
C LEU A 143 3.37 1.57 -3.12
N THR A 144 4.30 0.90 -3.81
CA THR A 144 5.74 1.21 -3.68
C THR A 144 6.10 2.54 -4.33
N ASN A 145 5.29 3.02 -5.27
CA ASN A 145 5.58 4.22 -6.06
C ASN A 145 4.96 5.48 -5.46
N TYR A 146 4.32 5.38 -4.30
CA TYR A 146 3.67 6.50 -3.62
C TYR A 146 4.14 6.57 -2.18
N LEU A 147 4.41 7.77 -1.70
CA LEU A 147 4.74 8.00 -0.29
C LEU A 147 3.46 7.93 0.56
N TYR A 148 2.88 6.73 0.64
CA TYR A 148 1.67 6.45 1.39
C TYR A 148 1.99 5.62 2.63
N PRO A 149 1.17 5.72 3.69
CA PRO A 149 1.39 4.96 4.92
C PRO A 149 1.19 3.46 4.77
N ASP A 150 0.57 3.00 3.68
CA ASP A 150 -0.02 1.68 3.57
C ASP A 150 1.03 0.53 3.59
N ASN A 151 2.09 0.61 2.77
CA ASN A 151 3.15 -0.42 2.76
C ASN A 151 4.05 -0.34 4.01
N ILE A 152 4.26 0.87 4.55
CA ILE A 152 5.03 1.12 5.76
C ILE A 152 4.32 0.50 6.98
N LEU A 153 3.02 0.76 7.11
CA LEU A 153 2.17 0.13 8.12
C LEU A 153 2.18 -1.39 7.97
N MET A 154 2.01 -1.89 6.74
CA MET A 154 2.00 -3.32 6.45
C MET A 154 3.27 -4.02 6.96
N PHE A 155 4.44 -3.41 6.77
CA PHE A 155 5.72 -3.90 7.28
C PHE A 155 5.74 -3.97 8.82
N TRP A 156 5.30 -2.91 9.51
CA TRP A 156 5.28 -2.90 10.97
C TRP A 156 4.23 -3.85 11.55
N CYS A 157 3.05 -3.98 10.92
CA CYS A 157 2.00 -4.95 11.29
C CYS A 157 2.50 -6.40 11.18
N LEU A 158 3.19 -6.73 10.09
CA LEU A 158 3.79 -8.05 9.92
C LEU A 158 4.88 -8.29 10.98
N SER A 159 5.77 -7.32 11.17
CA SER A 159 6.89 -7.44 12.11
C SER A 159 6.43 -7.59 13.56
N CYS A 160 5.45 -6.80 14.01
CA CYS A 160 4.91 -6.92 15.36
C CYS A 160 4.15 -8.25 15.55
N SER A 161 3.42 -8.72 14.53
CA SER A 161 2.79 -10.04 14.57
C SER A 161 3.81 -11.18 14.63
N CYS A 162 4.96 -11.03 13.97
CA CYS A 162 6.06 -11.99 14.08
C CYS A 162 6.68 -11.97 15.47
N ALA A 163 6.91 -10.79 16.06
CA ALA A 163 7.43 -10.66 17.42
C ALA A 163 6.48 -11.28 18.45
N LEU A 164 5.16 -11.06 18.32
CA LEU A 164 4.14 -11.68 19.16
C LEU A 164 4.13 -13.21 19.03
N LEU A 165 4.26 -13.74 17.81
CA LEU A 165 4.29 -15.17 17.57
C LEU A 165 5.55 -15.83 18.13
N ILE A 166 6.73 -15.28 17.84
CA ILE A 166 8.03 -15.86 18.22
C ILE A 166 8.26 -15.72 19.72
N GLY A 167 8.00 -14.54 20.29
CA GLY A 167 8.23 -14.26 21.71
C GLY A 167 7.43 -15.12 22.67
N ARG A 168 6.37 -15.77 22.18
CA ARG A 168 5.46 -16.63 22.93
C ARG A 168 5.68 -18.13 22.68
N ARG A 169 6.72 -18.53 21.96
CA ARG A 169 7.08 -19.94 21.76
C ARG A 169 7.74 -20.52 23.02
N ASP A 170 7.42 -21.77 23.33
CA ASP A 170 8.04 -22.49 24.44
C ASP A 170 9.56 -22.61 24.24
N GLY A 171 10.34 -22.36 25.30
CA GLY A 171 11.81 -22.43 25.27
C GLY A 171 12.52 -21.24 24.62
N GLN A 172 11.78 -20.17 24.28
CA GLN A 172 12.38 -18.96 23.71
C GLN A 172 13.28 -18.26 24.73
N LEU A 173 14.58 -18.15 24.41
CA LEU A 173 15.50 -17.30 25.16
C LEU A 173 15.12 -15.83 24.89
N SER A 174 15.18 -14.99 25.93
CA SER A 174 14.87 -13.54 25.85
C SER A 174 13.41 -13.17 25.61
N VAL A 175 12.47 -13.88 26.27
CA VAL A 175 11.02 -13.59 26.25
C VAL A 175 10.70 -12.11 26.50
N GLY A 176 11.39 -11.48 27.45
CA GLY A 176 11.19 -10.06 27.77
C GLY A 176 11.57 -9.10 26.64
N TRP A 177 12.67 -9.39 25.91
CA TRP A 177 13.07 -8.58 24.76
C TRP A 177 12.04 -8.67 23.64
N TRP A 178 11.48 -9.85 23.38
CA TRP A 178 10.39 -9.99 22.41
C TRP A 178 9.12 -9.24 22.80
N GLY A 179 8.79 -9.18 24.09
CA GLY A 179 7.68 -8.37 24.60
C GLY A 179 7.91 -6.88 24.35
N ALA A 180 9.10 -6.37 24.69
CA ALA A 180 9.49 -5.00 24.41
C ALA A 180 9.51 -4.69 22.89
N SER A 181 10.09 -5.58 22.06
CA SER A 181 10.08 -5.43 20.61
C SER A 181 8.67 -5.44 20.03
N PHE A 182 7.77 -6.30 20.52
CA PHE A 182 6.36 -6.27 20.12
C PHE A 182 5.74 -4.90 20.37
N ALA A 183 5.93 -4.34 21.57
CA ALA A 183 5.41 -3.01 21.91
C ALA A 183 5.99 -1.90 21.01
N VAL A 184 7.31 -1.88 20.79
CA VAL A 184 7.97 -0.90 19.93
C VAL A 184 7.47 -1.00 18.47
N LEU A 185 7.40 -2.20 17.91
CA LEU A 185 6.95 -2.42 16.53
C LEU A 185 5.46 -2.09 16.37
N ASN A 186 4.64 -2.36 17.37
CA ASN A 186 3.23 -2.01 17.39
C ASN A 186 3.03 -0.48 17.45
N PHE A 187 3.82 0.19 18.29
CA PHE A 187 3.84 1.64 18.36
C PHE A 187 4.35 2.27 17.05
N ALA A 188 5.34 1.66 16.39
CA ALA A 188 5.77 2.07 15.05
C ALA A 188 4.63 1.91 14.01
N ALA A 189 3.84 0.84 14.08
CA ALA A 189 2.65 0.71 13.25
C ALA A 189 1.64 1.85 13.53
N LEU A 190 1.40 2.20 14.81
CA LEU A 190 0.52 3.32 15.20
C LEU A 190 1.00 4.67 14.65
N LEU A 191 2.31 4.95 14.75
CA LEU A 191 2.93 6.17 14.21
C LEU A 191 2.92 6.22 12.67
N SER A 192 2.74 5.07 12.01
CA SER A 192 2.54 5.01 10.55
C SER A 192 1.08 5.28 10.20
N LYS A 193 0.15 4.57 10.85
CA LYS A 193 -1.30 4.72 10.66
C LYS A 193 -2.09 4.06 11.78
N GLU A 194 -3.17 4.70 12.19
CA GLU A 194 -4.07 4.27 13.26
C GLU A 194 -4.78 2.93 12.99
N THR A 195 -4.81 2.48 11.73
CA THR A 195 -5.46 1.22 11.34
C THR A 195 -4.78 -0.04 11.91
N ILE A 196 -3.63 0.07 12.59
CA ILE A 196 -3.09 -1.02 13.43
C ILE A 196 -4.09 -1.48 14.51
N VAL A 197 -5.00 -0.61 14.94
CA VAL A 197 -6.06 -0.93 15.91
C VAL A 197 -6.90 -2.13 15.45
N TYR A 198 -6.92 -2.46 14.15
CA TYR A 198 -7.62 -3.65 13.63
C TYR A 198 -7.04 -4.97 14.14
N TYR A 199 -5.83 -4.96 14.70
CA TYR A 199 -5.22 -6.14 15.33
C TYR A 199 -5.52 -6.21 16.84
N LEU A 200 -6.06 -5.15 17.44
CA LEU A 200 -6.31 -5.08 18.88
C LEU A 200 -7.21 -6.21 19.40
N PRO A 201 -8.34 -6.57 18.75
CA PRO A 201 -9.17 -7.68 19.24
C PRO A 201 -8.41 -9.01 19.29
N PHE A 202 -7.55 -9.26 18.29
CA PHE A 202 -6.68 -10.43 18.27
C PHE A 202 -5.66 -10.41 19.42
N TYR A 203 -4.98 -9.29 19.63
CA TYR A 203 -4.02 -9.14 20.73
C TYR A 203 -4.66 -9.37 22.10
N LEU A 204 -5.84 -8.79 22.33
CA LEU A 204 -6.57 -8.97 23.58
C LEU A 204 -6.99 -10.43 23.77
N GLY A 205 -7.54 -11.08 22.73
CA GLY A 205 -7.93 -12.48 22.81
C GLY A 205 -6.75 -13.40 23.15
N ILE A 206 -5.58 -13.13 22.56
CA ILE A 206 -4.35 -13.86 22.82
C ILE A 206 -3.81 -13.60 24.23
N PHE A 207 -3.82 -12.35 24.70
CA PHE A 207 -3.44 -11.98 26.05
C PHE A 207 -4.31 -12.69 27.09
N LEU A 208 -5.64 -12.64 26.93
CA LEU A 208 -6.59 -13.30 27.83
C LEU A 208 -6.40 -14.82 27.86
N LEU A 209 -6.10 -15.43 26.71
CA LEU A 209 -5.80 -16.86 26.63
C LEU A 209 -4.53 -17.22 27.42
N ASP A 210 -3.49 -16.42 27.30
CA ASP A 210 -2.23 -16.60 28.04
C ASP A 210 -2.39 -16.39 29.53
N LEU A 211 -3.13 -15.35 29.92
CA LEU A 211 -3.46 -15.06 31.31
C LEU A 211 -4.22 -16.22 31.94
N ARG A 212 -5.26 -16.73 31.24
CA ARG A 212 -6.03 -17.91 31.69
C ARG A 212 -5.17 -19.17 31.78
N ARG A 213 -4.20 -19.35 30.88
CA ARG A 213 -3.28 -20.50 30.87
C ARG A 213 -2.06 -20.31 31.75
N ARG A 214 -1.90 -19.14 32.39
CA ARG A 214 -0.72 -18.72 33.16
C ARG A 214 0.60 -18.91 32.40
N ARG A 215 0.61 -18.53 31.12
CA ARG A 215 1.78 -18.60 30.23
C ARG A 215 2.23 -17.22 29.78
N ASN A 216 3.50 -17.10 29.38
CA ASN A 216 4.07 -15.89 28.77
C ASN A 216 3.92 -14.61 29.63
N GLY A 217 3.83 -14.72 30.95
CA GLY A 217 3.66 -13.56 31.83
C GLY A 217 4.76 -12.51 31.68
N GLN A 218 6.02 -12.95 31.55
CA GLN A 218 7.16 -12.05 31.32
C GLN A 218 7.07 -11.29 29.98
N PHE A 219 6.58 -11.94 28.92
CA PHE A 219 6.36 -11.30 27.62
C PHE A 219 5.34 -10.17 27.77
N TRP A 220 4.19 -10.45 28.39
CA TRP A 220 3.13 -9.46 28.56
C TRP A 220 3.54 -8.33 29.49
N LEU A 221 4.22 -8.63 30.60
CA LEU A 221 4.71 -7.62 31.53
C LEU A 221 5.63 -6.61 30.83
N THR A 222 6.62 -7.11 30.08
CA THR A 222 7.55 -6.25 29.33
C THR A 222 6.88 -5.51 28.18
N ALA A 223 5.95 -6.15 27.47
CA ALA A 223 5.16 -5.50 26.42
C ALA A 223 4.29 -4.37 26.98
N PHE A 224 3.59 -4.57 28.10
CA PHE A 224 2.78 -3.53 28.74
C PHE A 224 3.63 -2.42 29.34
N ALA A 225 4.74 -2.75 30.02
CA ALA A 225 5.62 -1.74 30.60
C ALA A 225 6.22 -0.83 29.51
N MET A 226 6.77 -1.43 28.45
CA MET A 226 7.30 -0.67 27.31
C MET A 226 6.20 0.09 26.57
N GLY A 227 5.07 -0.56 26.29
CA GLY A 227 3.93 0.06 25.60
C GLY A 227 3.34 1.24 26.36
N ALA A 228 3.20 1.13 27.69
CA ALA A 228 2.76 2.21 28.56
C ALA A 228 3.76 3.37 28.57
N GLY A 229 5.06 3.09 28.64
CA GLY A 229 6.10 4.13 28.54
C GLY A 229 6.07 4.88 27.21
N LEU A 230 5.96 4.16 26.09
CA LEU A 230 5.84 4.75 24.75
C LEU A 230 4.56 5.58 24.59
N LEU A 231 3.42 5.05 25.05
CA LEU A 231 2.14 5.74 24.97
C LEU A 231 2.12 6.98 25.87
N LEU A 232 2.65 6.90 27.09
CA LEU A 232 2.75 8.05 27.99
C LEU A 232 3.63 9.14 27.38
N GLY A 233 4.79 8.77 26.81
CA GLY A 233 5.65 9.72 26.10
C GLY A 233 4.95 10.37 24.91
N TYR A 234 4.19 9.59 24.14
CA TYR A 234 3.38 10.06 23.02
C TYR A 234 2.28 11.06 23.47
N LEU A 235 1.52 10.71 24.50
CA LEU A 235 0.46 11.56 25.03
C LEU A 235 1.02 12.84 25.66
N LEU A 236 2.14 12.74 26.39
CA LEU A 236 2.84 13.88 26.97
C LEU A 236 3.37 14.81 25.87
N PHE A 237 3.92 14.25 24.80
CA PHE A 237 4.36 15.03 23.64
C PHE A 237 3.21 15.89 23.08
N TYR A 238 2.04 15.31 22.81
CA TYR A 238 0.88 16.10 22.38
C TYR A 238 0.40 17.08 23.44
N GLN A 239 0.37 16.68 24.71
CA GLN A 239 -0.02 17.60 25.78
C GLN A 239 0.88 18.85 25.82
N VAL A 240 2.18 18.70 25.62
CA VAL A 240 3.14 19.82 25.62
C VAL A 240 3.00 20.70 24.38
N TYR A 241 2.81 20.11 23.19
CA TYR A 241 2.84 20.86 21.92
C TYR A 241 1.47 21.35 21.44
N THR A 242 0.38 20.70 21.84
CA THR A 242 -0.98 21.01 21.37
C THR A 242 -1.96 21.30 22.51
N ASN A 243 -1.52 21.24 23.78
CA ASN A 243 -2.37 21.33 24.97
C ASN A 243 -3.52 20.30 25.00
N ASP A 244 -3.36 19.19 24.29
CA ASP A 244 -4.37 18.14 24.17
C ASP A 244 -3.67 16.79 23.99
N ALA A 245 -3.58 16.00 25.06
CA ALA A 245 -2.96 14.67 25.03
C ALA A 245 -3.59 13.73 23.98
N LEU A 246 -4.86 13.91 23.64
CA LEU A 246 -5.62 13.09 22.68
C LEU A 246 -5.78 13.79 21.32
N TYR A 247 -4.96 14.80 21.03
CA TYR A 247 -5.06 15.65 19.84
C TYR A 247 -5.28 14.89 18.54
N ARG A 248 -4.49 13.82 18.28
CA ARG A 248 -4.62 13.02 17.05
C ARG A 248 -5.99 12.35 16.94
N ILE A 249 -6.56 11.86 18.05
CA ILE A 249 -7.89 11.23 18.04
C ILE A 249 -8.95 12.28 17.74
N HIS A 250 -8.89 13.44 18.42
CA HIS A 250 -9.81 14.55 18.17
C HIS A 250 -9.67 15.12 16.74
N LEU A 251 -8.47 15.13 16.17
CA LEU A 251 -8.23 15.53 14.78
C LEU A 251 -8.87 14.56 13.79
N ILE A 252 -8.69 13.25 13.99
CA ILE A 252 -9.32 12.21 13.15
C ILE A 252 -10.85 12.33 13.23
N GLU A 253 -11.39 12.56 14.42
CA GLU A 253 -12.85 12.66 14.60
C GLU A 253 -13.43 13.89 13.90
N ARG A 254 -12.78 15.05 14.05
CA ARG A 254 -13.13 16.26 13.28
C ARG A 254 -13.02 16.04 11.77
N THR A 255 -12.02 15.29 11.31
CA THR A 255 -11.85 14.94 9.89
C THR A 255 -13.03 14.11 9.40
N ASN A 256 -13.42 13.09 10.17
CA ASN A 256 -14.56 12.23 9.84
C ASN A 256 -15.89 12.99 9.83
N GLU A 257 -16.06 13.97 10.72
CA GLU A 257 -17.22 14.85 10.76
C GLU A 257 -17.27 15.77 9.54
N PHE A 258 -16.15 16.36 9.14
CA PHE A 258 -16.06 17.18 7.93
C PHE A 258 -16.37 16.37 6.66
N LEU A 259 -15.84 15.15 6.58
CA LEU A 259 -16.07 14.23 5.45
C LEU A 259 -17.40 13.44 5.55
N LYS A 260 -18.33 13.87 6.42
CA LYS A 260 -19.60 13.17 6.66
C LYS A 260 -20.61 13.35 5.53
N GLU A 261 -20.53 14.44 4.76
CA GLU A 261 -21.38 14.69 3.59
C GLU A 261 -21.10 13.63 2.49
N GLY A 262 -21.99 12.64 2.39
CA GLY A 262 -21.85 11.50 1.47
C GLY A 262 -21.71 10.12 2.14
N ASN A 263 -21.64 10.05 3.48
CA ASN A 263 -21.57 8.78 4.20
C ASN A 263 -22.93 8.05 4.29
N TYR A 264 -22.86 6.73 4.47
CA TYR A 264 -23.98 5.76 4.45
C TYR A 264 -25.20 6.14 5.32
N ILE A 265 -25.00 6.99 6.33
CA ILE A 265 -26.01 7.42 7.30
C ILE A 265 -27.06 8.36 6.69
N LEU A 266 -26.69 9.19 5.71
CA LEU A 266 -27.55 10.26 5.19
C LEU A 266 -28.31 9.91 3.90
N GLY A 267 -28.19 8.69 3.35
CA GLY A 267 -28.65 8.43 1.98
C GLY A 267 -29.46 7.17 1.70
N LYS A 268 -28.99 5.96 2.03
CA LYS A 268 -29.60 4.72 1.48
C LYS A 268 -29.35 3.50 2.36
N ARG A 269 -30.34 3.06 3.15
CA ARG A 269 -30.27 1.79 3.93
C ARG A 269 -29.80 0.59 3.09
N ASN A 270 -30.19 0.55 1.81
CA ASN A 270 -29.77 -0.47 0.86
C ASN A 270 -28.25 -0.46 0.61
N THR A 271 -27.60 0.70 0.60
CA THR A 271 -26.14 0.81 0.43
C THR A 271 -25.39 0.30 1.67
N LEU A 272 -25.93 0.54 2.87
CA LEU A 272 -25.39 -0.03 4.09
C LEU A 272 -25.54 -1.56 4.12
N PHE A 273 -26.71 -2.09 3.77
CA PHE A 273 -26.93 -3.53 3.68
C PHE A 273 -25.98 -4.19 2.67
N TYR A 274 -25.84 -3.61 1.47
CA TYR A 274 -24.86 -4.07 0.49
C TYR A 274 -23.43 -4.01 1.04
N ARG A 275 -23.04 -2.92 1.71
CA ARG A 275 -21.73 -2.74 2.36
C ARG A 275 -21.44 -3.80 3.41
N LEU A 276 -22.45 -4.26 4.15
CA LEU A 276 -22.31 -5.25 5.21
C LEU A 276 -22.42 -6.71 4.73
N THR A 277 -22.87 -6.96 3.50
CA THR A 277 -23.11 -8.32 2.98
C THR A 277 -22.22 -8.63 1.78
N MET A 278 -22.53 -8.03 0.63
CA MET A 278 -21.96 -8.40 -0.67
C MET A 278 -20.72 -7.60 -1.03
N ALA A 279 -20.55 -6.39 -0.49
CA ALA A 279 -19.44 -5.53 -0.86
C ALA A 279 -18.07 -6.12 -0.48
N PRO A 280 -17.85 -6.72 0.72
CA PRO A 280 -16.54 -7.27 1.06
C PRO A 280 -16.14 -8.49 0.20
N PRO A 281 -17.00 -9.51 -0.04
CA PRO A 281 -16.68 -10.57 -1.01
C PRO A 281 -16.40 -10.02 -2.41
N ASN A 282 -17.22 -9.08 -2.89
CA ASN A 282 -17.01 -8.44 -4.18
C ASN A 282 -15.66 -7.70 -4.23
N PHE A 283 -15.29 -7.04 -3.14
CA PHE A 283 -14.00 -6.37 -2.99
C PHE A 283 -12.84 -7.35 -3.08
N PHE A 284 -12.81 -8.44 -2.31
CA PHE A 284 -11.71 -9.41 -2.37
C PHE A 284 -11.57 -10.05 -3.75
N ILE A 285 -12.69 -10.38 -4.40
CA ILE A 285 -12.68 -10.97 -5.73
C ILE A 285 -12.20 -9.95 -6.77
N SER A 286 -12.76 -8.75 -6.80
CA SER A 286 -12.40 -7.70 -7.79
C SER A 286 -10.97 -7.16 -7.62
N THR A 287 -10.40 -7.26 -6.42
CA THR A 287 -9.03 -6.79 -6.15
C THR A 287 -7.94 -7.83 -6.44
N GLY A 288 -8.29 -9.09 -6.72
CA GLY A 288 -7.31 -10.16 -6.94
C GLY A 288 -6.94 -10.96 -5.69
N LEU A 289 -7.63 -10.74 -4.57
CA LEU A 289 -7.38 -11.42 -3.30
C LEU A 289 -8.18 -12.71 -3.10
N GLY A 290 -9.16 -12.99 -3.98
CA GLY A 290 -9.99 -14.19 -3.92
C GLY A 290 -9.18 -15.48 -3.88
N GLY A 291 -8.08 -15.56 -4.64
CA GLY A 291 -7.19 -16.72 -4.63
C GLY A 291 -6.50 -16.95 -3.27
N ALA A 292 -6.03 -15.87 -2.62
CA ALA A 292 -5.46 -15.96 -1.28
C ALA A 292 -6.52 -16.38 -0.24
N VAL A 293 -7.75 -15.86 -0.36
CA VAL A 293 -8.88 -16.27 0.49
C VAL A 293 -9.19 -17.76 0.34
N VAL A 294 -9.32 -18.26 -0.90
CA VAL A 294 -9.57 -19.70 -1.17
C VAL A 294 -8.48 -20.58 -0.56
N LEU A 295 -7.22 -20.19 -0.72
CA LEU A 295 -6.09 -20.93 -0.15
C LEU A 295 -6.03 -20.86 1.39
N ALA A 296 -6.38 -19.72 1.99
CA ALA A 296 -6.48 -19.59 3.44
C ALA A 296 -7.63 -20.46 4.01
N VAL A 297 -8.78 -20.51 3.33
CA VAL A 297 -9.88 -21.43 3.68
C VAL A 297 -9.42 -22.88 3.55
N ALA A 298 -8.68 -23.24 2.50
CA ALA A 298 -8.09 -24.58 2.38
C ALA A 298 -7.13 -24.90 3.53
N ALA A 299 -6.41 -23.90 4.07
CA ALA A 299 -5.57 -24.06 5.25
C ALA A 299 -6.43 -24.34 6.51
N LEU A 300 -7.50 -23.58 6.71
CA LEU A 300 -8.45 -23.74 7.82
C LEU A 300 -9.09 -25.14 7.83
N LEU A 301 -9.58 -25.61 6.68
CA LEU A 301 -10.22 -26.92 6.55
C LEU A 301 -9.24 -28.09 6.85
N ASN A 302 -7.94 -27.88 6.66
CA ASN A 302 -6.91 -28.88 6.93
C ASN A 302 -6.22 -28.72 8.30
N GLN A 303 -6.59 -27.72 9.10
CA GLN A 303 -5.91 -27.39 10.36
C GLN A 303 -5.95 -28.55 11.37
N ARG A 304 -7.05 -29.29 11.44
CA ARG A 304 -7.22 -30.44 12.35
C ARG A 304 -6.18 -31.55 12.14
N ARG A 305 -5.55 -31.61 10.97
CA ARG A 305 -4.55 -32.63 10.63
C ARG A 305 -3.14 -32.25 11.09
N GLN A 306 -2.89 -30.98 11.43
CA GLN A 306 -1.55 -30.47 11.78
C GLN A 306 -1.65 -29.42 12.90
N PRO A 307 -1.97 -29.85 14.14
CA PRO A 307 -2.18 -28.96 15.29
C PRO A 307 -0.93 -28.15 15.67
N ASP A 308 0.28 -28.65 15.37
CA ASP A 308 1.55 -28.00 15.73
C ASP A 308 2.02 -26.91 14.75
N SER A 309 1.15 -26.47 13.84
CA SER A 309 1.48 -25.44 12.86
C SER A 309 1.05 -24.04 13.30
N ASP A 310 1.87 -23.04 12.95
CA ASP A 310 1.54 -21.62 13.18
C ASP A 310 0.32 -21.15 12.35
N ALA A 311 -0.27 -22.00 11.51
CA ALA A 311 -1.43 -21.68 10.67
C ALA A 311 -2.62 -21.16 11.50
N ALA A 312 -2.85 -21.75 12.68
CA ALA A 312 -3.92 -21.34 13.59
C ALA A 312 -3.80 -19.86 13.99
N TYR A 313 -2.59 -19.42 14.29
CA TYR A 313 -2.28 -18.05 14.68
C TYR A 313 -2.61 -17.08 13.55
N TRP A 314 -2.11 -17.35 12.34
CA TRP A 314 -2.34 -16.50 11.18
C TRP A 314 -3.81 -16.49 10.75
N LEU A 315 -4.49 -17.63 10.78
CA LEU A 315 -5.93 -17.72 10.47
C LEU A 315 -6.78 -16.95 11.48
N ALA A 316 -6.45 -17.02 12.77
CA ALA A 316 -7.14 -16.24 13.80
C ALA A 316 -6.91 -14.74 13.64
N LEU A 317 -5.69 -14.32 13.29
CA LEU A 317 -5.39 -12.92 12.97
C LEU A 317 -6.15 -12.46 11.71
N VAL A 318 -6.14 -13.25 10.63
CA VAL A 318 -6.96 -12.99 9.43
C VAL A 318 -8.42 -12.82 9.79
N GLY A 319 -9.01 -13.77 10.53
CA GLY A 319 -10.42 -13.72 10.90
C GLY A 319 -10.77 -12.50 11.75
N SER A 320 -9.93 -12.16 12.73
CA SER A 320 -10.14 -11.01 13.60
C SER A 320 -10.01 -9.68 12.84
N THR A 321 -8.95 -9.50 12.05
CA THR A 321 -8.74 -8.30 11.25
C THR A 321 -9.79 -8.16 10.16
N LEU A 322 -10.19 -9.27 9.52
CA LEU A 322 -11.26 -9.28 8.53
C LEU A 322 -12.60 -8.87 9.15
N ALA A 323 -12.96 -9.40 10.32
CA ALA A 323 -14.17 -9.01 11.02
C ALA A 323 -14.20 -7.50 11.31
N PHE A 324 -13.07 -6.93 11.75
CA PHE A 324 -12.98 -5.50 12.01
C PHE A 324 -12.99 -4.67 10.72
N TYR A 325 -12.34 -5.10 9.65
CA TYR A 325 -12.42 -4.44 8.34
C TYR A 325 -13.85 -4.49 7.75
N TRP A 326 -14.56 -5.58 8.00
CA TRP A 326 -15.90 -5.81 7.51
C TRP A 326 -16.93 -4.96 8.26
N PHE A 327 -16.90 -5.00 9.59
CA PHE A 327 -17.93 -4.44 10.46
C PHE A 327 -17.49 -3.23 11.27
N GLY A 328 -16.21 -2.88 11.29
CA GLY A 328 -15.66 -1.79 12.10
C GLY A 328 -16.03 -0.40 11.57
N SER A 329 -15.88 0.59 12.45
CA SER A 329 -16.17 2.01 12.20
C SER A 329 -14.89 2.84 12.13
N THR A 330 -14.88 3.90 11.33
CA THR A 330 -13.82 4.92 11.36
C THR A 330 -14.09 6.03 12.37
N SER A 331 -15.28 6.09 12.96
CA SER A 331 -15.70 7.08 13.95
C SER A 331 -16.16 6.41 15.24
N LEU A 332 -15.88 7.06 16.36
CA LEU A 332 -16.32 6.71 17.71
C LEU A 332 -17.71 7.25 18.03
N THR A 333 -18.10 8.38 17.43
CA THR A 333 -19.39 9.05 17.69
C THR A 333 -20.54 8.46 16.87
N GLN A 334 -20.25 7.90 15.70
CA GLN A 334 -21.25 7.33 14.81
C GLN A 334 -20.71 6.12 14.05
N TYR A 335 -21.61 5.22 13.64
CA TYR A 335 -21.22 4.09 12.82
C TYR A 335 -20.90 4.51 11.39
N ASN A 336 -19.61 4.63 11.08
CA ASN A 336 -19.11 4.93 9.75
C ASN A 336 -18.27 3.76 9.23
N PRO A 337 -18.84 2.84 8.42
CA PRO A 337 -18.13 1.64 8.01
C PRO A 337 -16.88 1.99 7.20
N ILE A 338 -15.78 1.29 7.48
CA ILE A 338 -14.50 1.49 6.79
C ILE A 338 -14.70 1.43 5.27
N THR A 339 -14.14 2.39 4.53
CA THR A 339 -14.25 2.39 3.07
C THR A 339 -13.52 1.18 2.47
N LEU A 340 -14.19 0.47 1.56
CA LEU A 340 -13.62 -0.70 0.87
C LEU A 340 -12.69 -0.27 -0.26
N LEU A 341 -11.52 0.25 0.11
CA LEU A 341 -10.44 0.56 -0.82
C LEU A 341 -9.30 -0.44 -0.66
N PRO A 342 -8.60 -0.80 -1.76
CA PRO A 342 -7.48 -1.75 -1.71
C PRO A 342 -6.42 -1.39 -0.67
N ARG A 343 -6.11 -0.09 -0.55
CA ARG A 343 -5.14 0.43 0.42
C ARG A 343 -5.56 0.20 1.89
N MET A 344 -6.86 0.16 2.18
CA MET A 344 -7.36 -0.08 3.54
C MET A 344 -7.24 -1.55 3.96
N ALA A 345 -7.06 -2.49 3.02
CA ALA A 345 -6.84 -3.90 3.31
C ALA A 345 -5.37 -4.23 3.64
N THR A 346 -4.45 -3.27 3.57
CA THR A 346 -3.01 -3.51 3.80
C THR A 346 -2.68 -4.18 5.14
N PRO A 347 -3.35 -3.91 6.28
CA PRO A 347 -3.11 -4.68 7.50
C PRO A 347 -3.54 -6.15 7.37
N LEU A 348 -4.54 -6.47 6.57
CA LEU A 348 -5.02 -7.84 6.37
C LEU A 348 -4.14 -8.65 5.41
N LEU A 349 -3.43 -7.98 4.50
CA LEU A 349 -2.69 -8.64 3.41
C LEU A 349 -1.61 -9.62 3.89
N PRO A 350 -0.65 -9.25 4.76
CA PRO A 350 0.37 -10.20 5.22
C PRO A 350 -0.20 -11.44 5.92
N PRO A 351 -1.07 -11.34 6.94
CA PRO A 351 -1.57 -12.53 7.60
C PRO A 351 -2.41 -13.40 6.66
N LEU A 352 -3.15 -12.81 5.70
CA LEU A 352 -3.88 -13.55 4.67
C LEU A 352 -2.95 -14.33 3.75
N CYS A 353 -1.88 -13.70 3.27
CA CYS A 353 -0.91 -14.36 2.39
C CYS A 353 -0.13 -15.47 3.10
N VAL A 354 0.18 -15.30 4.39
CA VAL A 354 0.82 -16.35 5.20
C VAL A 354 -0.14 -17.53 5.42
N ALA A 355 -1.40 -17.26 5.78
CA ALA A 355 -2.42 -18.29 5.91
C ALA A 355 -2.65 -19.05 4.58
N ALA A 356 -2.69 -18.34 3.46
CA ALA A 356 -2.74 -18.92 2.13
C ALA A 356 -1.50 -19.79 1.82
N GLY A 357 -0.31 -19.36 2.25
CA GLY A 357 0.93 -20.15 2.17
C GLY A 357 0.84 -21.50 2.89
N PHE A 358 0.18 -21.55 4.06
CA PHE A 358 -0.12 -22.82 4.74
C PHE A 358 -1.08 -23.70 3.95
N GLY A 359 -2.06 -23.11 3.27
CA GLY A 359 -2.93 -23.80 2.31
C GLY A 359 -2.15 -24.42 1.16
N LEU A 360 -1.24 -23.65 0.54
CA LEU A 360 -0.35 -24.12 -0.53
C LEU A 360 0.59 -25.24 -0.05
N ARG A 361 1.15 -25.15 1.15
CA ARG A 361 1.95 -26.23 1.75
C ARG A 361 1.14 -27.52 1.89
N ASN A 362 -0.08 -27.43 2.42
CA ASN A 362 -0.95 -28.60 2.61
C ASN A 362 -1.32 -29.25 1.27
N PHE A 363 -1.65 -28.42 0.28
CA PHE A 363 -1.89 -28.87 -1.08
C PHE A 363 -0.64 -29.50 -1.69
N SER A 364 0.51 -28.82 -1.62
CA SER A 364 1.77 -29.31 -2.18
C SER A 364 2.19 -30.66 -1.61
N ARG A 365 1.92 -30.93 -0.32
CA ARG A 365 2.26 -32.21 0.32
C ARG A 365 1.31 -33.34 -0.06
N SER A 366 0.03 -33.05 -0.27
CA SER A 366 -1.01 -34.10 -0.36
C SER A 366 -1.74 -34.20 -1.70
N GLY A 367 -1.74 -33.13 -2.51
CA GLY A 367 -2.56 -32.97 -3.71
C GLY A 367 -4.07 -32.92 -3.44
N ARG A 368 -4.50 -33.08 -2.18
CA ARG A 368 -5.92 -33.20 -1.82
C ARG A 368 -6.63 -31.85 -1.92
N GLY A 369 -7.90 -31.91 -2.34
CA GLY A 369 -8.75 -30.73 -2.47
C GLY A 369 -8.52 -29.91 -3.74
N ALA A 370 -7.68 -30.39 -4.67
CA ALA A 370 -7.40 -29.77 -5.97
C ALA A 370 -8.68 -29.33 -6.70
N GLY A 371 -9.64 -30.26 -6.86
CA GLY A 371 -10.91 -29.99 -7.56
C GLY A 371 -11.75 -28.90 -6.88
N TRP A 372 -11.85 -28.92 -5.55
CA TRP A 372 -12.59 -27.90 -4.80
C TRP A 372 -11.94 -26.51 -4.92
N ILE A 373 -10.61 -26.45 -4.85
CA ILE A 373 -9.85 -25.21 -5.08
C ILE A 373 -10.09 -24.72 -6.51
N ALA A 374 -10.03 -25.60 -7.50
CA ALA A 374 -10.26 -25.26 -8.90
C ALA A 374 -11.66 -24.69 -9.14
N LEU A 375 -12.70 -25.33 -8.59
CA LEU A 375 -14.09 -24.88 -8.69
C LEU A 375 -14.31 -23.53 -8.00
N ALA A 376 -13.75 -23.34 -6.80
CA ALA A 376 -13.85 -22.06 -6.09
C ALA A 376 -13.17 -20.92 -6.87
N LEU A 377 -11.98 -21.17 -7.44
CA LEU A 377 -11.29 -20.21 -8.29
C LEU A 377 -12.04 -19.94 -9.60
N LEU A 378 -12.66 -20.95 -10.20
CA LEU A 378 -13.51 -20.78 -11.38
C LEU A 378 -14.71 -19.89 -11.07
N ALA A 379 -15.35 -20.08 -9.91
CA ALA A 379 -16.42 -19.23 -9.43
C ALA A 379 -15.94 -17.78 -9.20
N CYS A 380 -14.75 -17.59 -8.62
CA CYS A 380 -14.13 -16.26 -8.52
C CYS A 380 -13.87 -15.62 -9.89
N ALA A 381 -13.42 -16.40 -10.88
CA ALA A 381 -13.20 -15.92 -12.25
C ALA A 381 -14.53 -15.47 -12.89
N GLY A 382 -15.59 -16.28 -12.77
CA GLY A 382 -16.92 -15.93 -13.27
C GLY A 382 -17.54 -14.71 -12.58
N TRP A 383 -17.27 -14.52 -11.29
CA TRP A 383 -17.73 -13.36 -10.54
C TRP A 383 -16.96 -12.09 -10.93
N ALA A 384 -15.63 -12.14 -11.01
CA ALA A 384 -14.77 -10.95 -11.13
C ALA A 384 -15.05 -10.09 -12.38
N ARG A 385 -15.50 -10.70 -13.49
CA ARG A 385 -15.89 -10.04 -14.77
C ARG A 385 -14.93 -8.93 -15.24
N SER A 386 -13.63 -9.10 -14.95
CA SER A 386 -12.57 -8.12 -15.22
C SER A 386 -11.26 -8.84 -15.59
N SER A 387 -10.19 -8.09 -15.87
CA SER A 387 -8.86 -8.66 -16.15
C SER A 387 -8.32 -9.53 -15.01
N VAL A 388 -8.80 -9.34 -13.78
CA VAL A 388 -8.46 -10.19 -12.62
C VAL A 388 -8.94 -11.63 -12.80
N SER A 389 -9.99 -11.85 -13.61
CA SER A 389 -10.50 -13.20 -13.91
C SER A 389 -9.46 -14.10 -14.56
N VAL A 390 -8.48 -13.53 -15.29
CA VAL A 390 -7.37 -14.27 -15.91
C VAL A 390 -6.50 -14.93 -14.83
N ILE A 391 -6.26 -14.24 -13.71
CA ILE A 391 -5.47 -14.76 -12.59
C ILE A 391 -6.19 -15.99 -12.00
N TYR A 392 -7.49 -15.85 -11.71
CA TYR A 392 -8.29 -16.94 -11.14
C TYR A 392 -8.49 -18.10 -12.11
N GLY A 393 -8.72 -17.81 -13.39
CA GLY A 393 -8.88 -18.80 -14.44
C GLY A 393 -7.59 -19.61 -14.64
N GLY A 394 -6.43 -18.95 -14.72
CA GLY A 394 -5.14 -19.63 -14.83
C GLY A 394 -4.84 -20.55 -13.65
N LEU A 395 -5.10 -20.08 -12.43
CA LEU A 395 -4.98 -20.92 -11.24
C LEU A 395 -6.00 -22.08 -11.26
N SER A 396 -7.25 -21.82 -11.63
CA SER A 396 -8.31 -22.84 -11.71
C SER A 396 -7.96 -23.97 -12.67
N VAL A 397 -7.47 -23.63 -13.88
CA VAL A 397 -7.01 -24.61 -14.88
C VAL A 397 -5.91 -25.49 -14.29
N TYR A 398 -4.91 -24.90 -13.65
CA TYR A 398 -3.84 -25.67 -13.02
C TYR A 398 -4.35 -26.61 -11.93
N PHE A 399 -5.13 -26.12 -10.97
CA PHE A 399 -5.68 -26.95 -9.90
C PHE A 399 -6.62 -28.04 -10.45
N GLY A 400 -7.37 -27.77 -11.52
CA GLY A 400 -8.22 -28.74 -12.19
C GLY A 400 -7.42 -29.85 -12.88
N LEU A 401 -6.37 -29.48 -13.62
CA LEU A 401 -5.44 -30.45 -14.23
C LEU A 401 -4.76 -31.33 -13.18
N ILE A 402 -4.29 -30.73 -12.09
CA ILE A 402 -3.66 -31.47 -11.00
C ILE A 402 -4.67 -32.36 -10.26
N ALA A 403 -5.96 -31.99 -10.19
CA ALA A 403 -7.00 -32.86 -9.64
C ALA A 403 -7.14 -34.18 -10.42
N LEU A 404 -6.92 -34.14 -11.74
CA LEU A 404 -7.01 -35.31 -12.62
C LEU A 404 -5.70 -36.10 -12.68
N LEU A 405 -4.57 -35.39 -12.66
CA LEU A 405 -3.25 -35.97 -12.96
C LEU A 405 -2.40 -36.30 -11.72
N ALA A 406 -2.70 -35.69 -10.56
CA ALA A 406 -1.93 -35.95 -9.35
C ALA A 406 -2.17 -37.38 -8.85
N ASN A 407 -1.08 -38.14 -8.76
CA ASN A 407 -1.13 -39.48 -8.22
C ASN A 407 0.11 -39.71 -7.34
N PRO A 408 -0.04 -40.04 -6.04
CA PRO A 408 1.08 -40.37 -5.17
C PRO A 408 1.98 -41.48 -5.70
N ALA A 409 1.45 -42.39 -6.52
CA ALA A 409 2.18 -43.48 -7.16
C ALA A 409 2.76 -43.11 -8.55
N ALA A 410 2.54 -41.90 -9.07
CA ALA A 410 3.05 -41.50 -10.38
C ALA A 410 4.58 -41.56 -10.43
N ARG A 411 5.14 -42.14 -11.52
CA ARG A 411 6.60 -42.17 -11.76
C ARG A 411 7.19 -40.77 -11.96
N ALA A 412 6.48 -39.91 -12.67
CA ALA A 412 6.92 -38.53 -12.91
C ALA A 412 6.77 -37.66 -11.65
N SER A 413 7.87 -37.04 -11.20
CA SER A 413 7.90 -36.25 -9.95
C SER A 413 6.92 -35.08 -9.96
N TRP A 414 6.72 -34.41 -11.09
CA TRP A 414 5.79 -33.28 -11.22
C TRP A 414 4.32 -33.65 -11.01
N ARG A 415 3.95 -34.94 -11.09
CA ARG A 415 2.61 -35.46 -10.77
C ARG A 415 2.47 -35.98 -9.35
N ARG A 416 3.58 -36.09 -8.61
CA ARG A 416 3.62 -36.70 -7.29
C ARG A 416 3.64 -35.60 -6.21
N PRO A 417 2.55 -35.41 -5.45
CA PRO A 417 2.56 -34.49 -4.30
C PRO A 417 3.67 -34.83 -3.31
N GLY A 418 4.19 -33.82 -2.62
CA GLY A 418 5.28 -33.93 -1.66
C GLY A 418 6.68 -33.87 -2.28
N THR A 419 6.80 -33.87 -3.61
CA THR A 419 8.10 -33.72 -4.28
C THR A 419 8.48 -32.25 -4.51
N TYR A 420 9.78 -32.00 -4.66
CA TYR A 420 10.30 -30.67 -5.01
C TYR A 420 9.74 -30.15 -6.33
N THR A 421 9.74 -30.99 -7.39
CA THR A 421 9.26 -30.59 -8.72
C THR A 421 7.79 -30.20 -8.70
N PHE A 422 6.95 -30.93 -7.97
CA PHE A 422 5.54 -30.58 -7.79
C PHE A 422 5.37 -29.21 -7.11
N ALA A 423 6.12 -28.96 -6.03
CA ALA A 423 6.09 -27.69 -5.31
C ALA A 423 6.61 -26.52 -6.17
N ALA A 424 7.69 -26.75 -6.94
CA ALA A 424 8.26 -25.74 -7.83
C ALA A 424 7.28 -25.37 -8.95
N LEU A 425 6.61 -26.36 -9.56
CA LEU A 425 5.58 -26.11 -10.58
C LEU A 425 4.39 -25.34 -9.99
N LEU A 426 3.91 -25.72 -8.80
CA LEU A 426 2.85 -25.00 -8.09
C LEU A 426 3.22 -23.52 -7.89
N LEU A 427 4.40 -23.26 -7.35
CA LEU A 427 4.87 -21.90 -7.08
C LEU A 427 5.13 -21.11 -8.36
N LEU A 428 5.61 -21.76 -9.42
CA LEU A 428 5.78 -21.15 -10.73
C LEU A 428 4.44 -20.71 -11.32
N VAL A 429 3.39 -21.53 -11.20
CA VAL A 429 2.05 -21.17 -11.67
C VAL A 429 1.45 -20.06 -10.80
N VAL A 430 1.59 -20.13 -9.47
CA VAL A 430 1.13 -19.06 -8.57
C VAL A 430 1.83 -17.75 -8.90
N GLY A 431 3.16 -17.75 -8.98
CA GLY A 431 3.94 -16.56 -9.31
C GLY A 431 3.68 -16.03 -10.72
N GLY A 432 3.59 -16.93 -11.71
CA GLY A 432 3.31 -16.56 -13.09
C GLY A 432 1.94 -15.90 -13.25
N THR A 433 0.90 -16.46 -12.65
CA THR A 433 -0.45 -15.90 -12.72
C THR A 433 -0.60 -14.60 -11.93
N THR A 434 -0.01 -14.47 -10.75
CA THR A 434 -0.06 -13.21 -9.97
C THR A 434 0.77 -12.10 -10.62
N ALA A 435 1.86 -12.42 -11.31
CA ALA A 435 2.70 -11.45 -12.01
C ALA A 435 2.07 -10.85 -13.28
N ILE A 436 1.05 -11.49 -13.89
CA ILE A 436 0.46 -11.03 -15.17
C ILE A 436 0.06 -9.56 -15.10
N ARG A 437 -0.71 -9.17 -14.08
CA ARG A 437 -1.22 -7.79 -13.96
C ARG A 437 -0.08 -6.80 -13.69
N PRO A 438 0.78 -6.97 -12.68
CA PRO A 438 1.93 -6.08 -12.50
C PRO A 438 2.84 -5.97 -13.72
N ALA A 439 3.13 -7.09 -14.40
CA ALA A 439 3.97 -7.10 -15.60
C ALA A 439 3.34 -6.30 -16.75
N TYR A 440 2.02 -6.40 -16.94
CA TYR A 440 1.31 -5.54 -17.89
C TYR A 440 1.49 -4.05 -17.54
N PHE A 441 1.39 -3.68 -16.26
CA PHE A 441 1.58 -2.28 -15.84
C PHE A 441 3.01 -1.77 -16.06
N MET A 442 4.05 -2.62 -15.94
CA MET A 442 5.42 -2.26 -16.32
C MET A 442 5.58 -1.87 -17.79
N THR A 443 4.68 -2.33 -18.66
CA THR A 443 4.69 -2.00 -20.10
C THR A 443 3.77 -0.83 -20.44
N LYS A 444 2.95 -0.37 -19.49
CA LYS A 444 1.97 0.68 -19.75
C LYS A 444 2.68 2.04 -19.84
N PRO A 445 2.36 2.88 -20.84
CA PRO A 445 2.87 4.25 -20.89
C PRO A 445 2.46 5.06 -19.66
N SER A 446 3.33 5.99 -19.25
CA SER A 446 3.09 6.87 -18.12
C SER A 446 1.79 7.68 -18.27
N VAL A 447 0.99 7.69 -17.20
CA VAL A 447 -0.28 8.44 -17.12
C VAL A 447 -0.12 9.83 -16.51
N SER A 448 1.04 10.19 -15.98
CA SER A 448 1.31 11.55 -15.46
C SER A 448 2.33 12.33 -16.30
N SER A 449 3.19 11.66 -17.07
CA SER A 449 4.37 12.27 -17.72
C SER A 449 5.25 13.11 -16.78
N HIS A 450 5.32 12.75 -15.49
CA HIS A 450 6.07 13.50 -14.47
C HIS A 450 7.54 13.75 -14.86
N PHE A 451 8.25 12.75 -15.37
CA PHE A 451 9.67 12.92 -15.72
C PHE A 451 9.88 13.89 -16.88
N ALA A 452 9.03 13.83 -17.90
CA ALA A 452 9.05 14.79 -19.01
C ALA A 452 8.74 16.22 -18.53
N GLN A 453 7.77 16.36 -17.63
CA GLN A 453 7.44 17.64 -16.99
C GLN A 453 8.62 18.18 -16.18
N ASN A 454 9.25 17.34 -15.35
CA ASN A 454 10.43 17.72 -14.57
C ASN A 454 11.59 18.15 -15.48
N GLN A 455 11.82 17.45 -16.60
CA GLN A 455 12.85 17.80 -17.56
C GLN A 455 12.64 19.19 -18.17
N LEU A 456 11.41 19.52 -18.57
CA LEU A 456 11.08 20.85 -19.10
C LEU A 456 11.21 21.95 -18.03
N ILE A 457 10.71 21.70 -16.82
CA ILE A 457 10.85 22.65 -15.70
C ILE A 457 12.34 22.90 -15.39
N ALA A 458 13.13 21.85 -15.28
CA ALA A 458 14.55 21.95 -14.98
C ALA A 458 15.37 22.61 -16.10
N GLY A 459 14.98 22.41 -17.37
CA GLY A 459 15.69 22.95 -18.53
C GLY A 459 15.37 24.41 -18.87
N TYR A 460 14.12 24.85 -18.65
CA TYR A 460 13.64 26.15 -19.15
C TYR A 460 13.09 27.08 -18.08
N LEU A 461 12.64 26.55 -16.94
CA LEU A 461 11.93 27.32 -15.90
C LEU A 461 12.79 27.47 -14.64
N ARG A 462 14.11 27.65 -14.80
CA ARG A 462 15.05 27.96 -13.71
C ARG A 462 15.65 29.36 -13.89
N PRO A 463 16.19 29.99 -12.83
CA PRO A 463 16.93 31.24 -12.97
C PRO A 463 17.96 31.15 -14.11
N PRO A 464 18.05 32.16 -15.00
CA PRO A 464 17.53 33.52 -14.87
C PRO A 464 16.09 33.76 -15.37
N ALA A 465 15.30 32.72 -15.68
CA ALA A 465 13.93 32.92 -16.16
C ALA A 465 13.06 33.72 -15.17
N GLN A 466 12.34 34.72 -15.67
CA GLN A 466 11.43 35.57 -14.89
C GLN A 466 10.08 35.74 -15.61
N GLY A 467 8.99 35.62 -14.87
CA GLY A 467 7.63 35.86 -15.35
C GLY A 467 6.61 34.83 -14.87
N VAL A 468 5.67 34.43 -15.74
CA VAL A 468 4.48 33.66 -15.34
C VAL A 468 4.35 32.37 -16.13
N VAL A 469 4.10 31.26 -15.44
CA VAL A 469 3.86 29.94 -16.06
C VAL A 469 2.42 29.52 -15.81
N PHE A 470 1.65 29.38 -16.88
CA PHE A 470 0.30 28.85 -16.84
C PHE A 470 0.33 27.32 -16.85
N VAL A 471 -0.34 26.70 -15.87
CA VAL A 471 -0.35 25.26 -15.60
C VAL A 471 -1.75 24.75 -15.25
N ASP A 472 -1.88 23.43 -15.17
CA ASP A 472 -3.11 22.76 -14.74
C ASP A 472 -3.33 22.82 -13.21
N ASP A 473 -4.53 22.42 -12.78
CA ASP A 473 -4.93 22.41 -11.37
C ASP A 473 -4.18 21.38 -10.51
N TYR A 474 -3.53 20.42 -11.15
CA TYR A 474 -2.70 19.44 -10.46
C TYR A 474 -1.34 20.05 -10.07
N LEU A 475 -0.61 20.60 -11.06
CA LEU A 475 0.72 21.17 -10.86
C LEU A 475 0.69 22.46 -10.02
N ILE A 476 -0.35 23.29 -10.12
CA ILE A 476 -0.43 24.54 -9.36
C ILE A 476 -0.35 24.32 -7.84
N SER A 477 -0.77 23.14 -7.38
CA SER A 477 -0.82 22.80 -5.95
C SER A 477 0.50 22.21 -5.43
N ASN A 478 1.44 21.85 -6.32
CA ASN A 478 2.66 21.12 -5.95
C ASN A 478 3.92 21.53 -6.74
N TYR A 479 3.89 22.63 -7.52
CA TYR A 479 5.02 23.05 -8.35
C TYR A 479 6.31 23.29 -7.55
N ASP A 480 6.22 23.68 -6.28
CA ASP A 480 7.38 23.93 -5.42
C ASP A 480 8.21 22.66 -5.18
N TYR A 481 7.62 21.47 -5.32
CA TYR A 481 8.33 20.19 -5.30
C TYR A 481 9.47 20.13 -6.32
N TYR A 482 9.24 20.60 -7.55
CA TYR A 482 10.23 20.60 -8.64
C TYR A 482 11.42 21.53 -8.39
N TYR A 483 11.30 22.38 -7.36
CA TYR A 483 12.34 23.30 -6.90
C TYR A 483 12.81 22.95 -5.48
N GLY A 484 12.63 21.70 -5.05
CA GLY A 484 13.05 21.24 -3.73
C GLY A 484 12.25 21.85 -2.59
N HIS A 485 10.92 21.98 -2.77
CA HIS A 485 9.99 22.63 -1.85
C HIS A 485 10.29 24.11 -1.57
N LYS A 486 10.93 24.79 -2.53
CA LYS A 486 11.17 26.24 -2.48
C LYS A 486 10.37 26.90 -3.60
N LYS A 487 9.84 28.10 -3.34
CA LYS A 487 9.23 28.89 -4.41
C LYS A 487 10.35 29.39 -5.33
N PRO A 488 10.28 29.18 -6.65
CA PRO A 488 11.29 29.68 -7.57
C PRO A 488 11.28 31.21 -7.57
N PRO A 489 12.44 31.88 -7.42
CA PRO A 489 12.51 33.34 -7.47
C PRO A 489 12.19 33.83 -8.89
N GLY A 490 11.38 34.88 -8.99
CA GLY A 490 11.04 35.52 -10.27
C GLY A 490 10.04 34.76 -11.16
N ILE A 491 9.62 33.55 -10.80
CA ILE A 491 8.63 32.77 -11.56
C ILE A 491 7.35 32.59 -10.73
N HIS A 492 6.21 32.92 -11.34
CA HIS A 492 4.90 32.76 -10.73
C HIS A 492 4.06 31.75 -11.50
N PHE A 493 3.62 30.70 -10.81
CA PHE A 493 2.69 29.73 -11.37
C PHE A 493 1.25 30.24 -11.24
N ARG A 494 0.46 30.05 -12.31
CA ARG A 494 -0.95 30.44 -12.39
C ARG A 494 -1.76 29.36 -13.10
N ARG A 495 -3.05 29.24 -12.77
CA ARG A 495 -3.97 28.35 -13.49
C ARG A 495 -4.18 28.84 -14.92
N TYR A 496 -4.50 27.95 -15.86
CA TYR A 496 -4.80 28.33 -17.25
C TYR A 496 -5.88 29.44 -17.38
N ALA A 497 -6.87 29.47 -16.48
CA ALA A 497 -7.94 30.49 -16.51
C ALA A 497 -7.47 31.90 -16.10
N ALA A 498 -6.31 32.04 -15.46
CA ALA A 498 -5.85 33.32 -14.93
C ALA A 498 -5.23 34.24 -16.00
N ARG A 499 -5.23 33.84 -17.28
CA ARG A 499 -4.61 34.57 -18.41
C ARG A 499 -4.89 36.06 -18.37
N ASP A 500 -6.16 36.43 -18.32
CA ASP A 500 -6.59 37.82 -18.48
C ASP A 500 -6.37 38.67 -17.22
N SER A 501 -6.05 38.02 -16.09
CA SER A 501 -5.72 38.68 -14.82
C SER A 501 -4.23 38.99 -14.64
N VAL A 502 -3.37 38.44 -15.52
CA VAL A 502 -1.92 38.57 -15.41
C VAL A 502 -1.42 39.75 -16.23
N ARG A 503 -0.69 40.66 -15.60
CA ARG A 503 0.08 41.73 -16.26
C ARG A 503 1.57 41.41 -16.10
N LEU A 504 2.31 41.40 -17.20
CA LEU A 504 3.75 41.18 -17.19
C LEU A 504 4.49 42.50 -17.01
N GLU A 505 5.54 42.48 -16.19
CA GLU A 505 6.49 43.60 -16.08
C GLU A 505 7.51 43.57 -17.22
N SER A 506 8.25 44.66 -17.41
CA SER A 506 9.32 44.74 -18.40
C SER A 506 10.38 43.66 -18.14
N GLY A 507 10.71 42.87 -19.17
CA GLY A 507 11.66 41.75 -19.05
C GLY A 507 11.07 40.43 -18.56
N GLN A 508 9.79 40.39 -18.16
CA GLN A 508 9.12 39.14 -17.81
C GLN A 508 8.53 38.45 -19.05
N GLN A 509 8.52 37.12 -19.03
CA GLN A 509 7.95 36.28 -20.08
C GLN A 509 6.79 35.43 -19.56
N ALA A 510 5.83 35.14 -20.43
CA ALA A 510 4.74 34.21 -20.13
C ALA A 510 4.98 32.87 -20.83
N TRP A 511 4.79 31.79 -20.09
CA TRP A 511 4.86 30.42 -20.58
C TRP A 511 3.55 29.68 -20.34
N LEU A 512 3.25 28.72 -21.20
CA LEU A 512 2.20 27.73 -21.01
C LEU A 512 2.86 26.35 -20.96
N LEU A 513 2.80 25.69 -19.81
CA LEU A 513 3.28 24.31 -19.66
C LEU A 513 2.06 23.38 -19.70
N LEU A 514 1.91 22.68 -20.82
CA LEU A 514 0.79 21.81 -21.09
C LEU A 514 1.19 20.35 -20.95
N ASN A 515 0.69 19.68 -19.92
CA ASN A 515 0.87 18.24 -19.74
C ASN A 515 -0.36 17.48 -20.21
N ARG A 516 -0.32 16.86 -21.40
CA ARG A 516 -1.51 16.14 -21.93
C ARG A 516 -1.84 14.87 -21.16
N SER A 517 -0.87 14.29 -20.44
CA SER A 517 -1.11 13.10 -19.62
C SER A 517 -2.00 13.42 -18.42
N THR A 518 -1.75 14.51 -17.69
CA THR A 518 -2.60 14.92 -16.56
C THR A 518 -4.01 15.29 -17.01
N LEU A 519 -4.16 15.95 -18.17
CA LEU A 519 -5.46 16.35 -18.73
C LEU A 519 -6.31 15.18 -19.28
N THR A 520 -5.71 14.01 -19.50
CA THR A 520 -6.42 12.82 -20.02
C THR A 520 -6.51 11.70 -19.00
N ASN A 521 -5.94 11.87 -17.81
CA ASN A 521 -5.96 10.88 -16.76
C ASN A 521 -7.28 10.92 -15.99
N ASP A 522 -8.15 9.93 -16.24
CA ASP A 522 -9.46 9.76 -15.58
C ASP A 522 -9.44 9.85 -14.05
N GLU A 523 -8.35 9.48 -13.40
CA GLU A 523 -8.21 9.52 -11.94
C GLU A 523 -7.97 10.96 -11.43
N LEU A 524 -7.34 11.81 -12.24
CA LEU A 524 -7.08 13.22 -11.95
C LEU A 524 -8.19 14.14 -12.50
N THR A 525 -8.70 13.85 -13.71
CA THR A 525 -9.68 14.69 -14.44
C THR A 525 -11.04 14.72 -13.76
N ARG A 526 -11.55 13.61 -13.22
CA ARG A 526 -12.89 13.60 -12.60
C ARG A 526 -13.02 14.46 -11.35
N LYS A 527 -11.91 14.78 -10.66
CA LYS A 527 -11.92 15.54 -9.40
C LYS A 527 -11.38 16.95 -9.53
N LEU A 528 -10.41 17.19 -10.41
CA LEU A 528 -9.66 18.46 -10.44
C LEU A 528 -9.64 19.16 -11.81
N ILE A 529 -9.72 18.42 -12.92
CA ILE A 529 -9.45 18.96 -14.27
C ILE A 529 -10.64 18.72 -15.20
N ARG A 530 -11.32 19.80 -15.62
CA ARG A 530 -12.55 19.74 -16.43
C ARG A 530 -12.41 20.26 -17.86
N TYR A 531 -11.18 20.46 -18.33
CA TYR A 531 -10.86 21.03 -19.64
C TYR A 531 -9.90 20.11 -20.42
N SER A 532 -10.00 20.12 -21.74
CA SER A 532 -9.11 19.39 -22.63
C SER A 532 -7.89 20.22 -23.04
N ALA A 533 -6.88 19.56 -23.59
CA ALA A 533 -5.73 20.24 -24.17
C ALA A 533 -6.13 21.22 -25.30
N ALA A 534 -7.16 20.88 -26.09
CA ALA A 534 -7.65 21.74 -27.16
C ALA A 534 -8.29 23.02 -26.60
N ASP A 535 -9.08 22.90 -25.53
CA ASP A 535 -9.72 24.04 -24.85
C ASP A 535 -8.65 25.00 -24.30
N VAL A 536 -7.63 24.46 -23.65
CA VAL A 536 -6.51 25.27 -23.14
C VAL A 536 -5.81 25.98 -24.30
N LEU A 537 -5.44 25.27 -25.37
CA LEU A 537 -4.72 25.87 -26.49
C LEU A 537 -5.56 26.93 -27.24
N ALA A 538 -6.89 26.80 -27.26
CA ALA A 538 -7.78 27.81 -27.83
C ALA A 538 -7.73 29.15 -27.09
N CYS A 539 -7.51 29.13 -25.76
CA CYS A 539 -7.32 30.34 -24.95
C CYS A 539 -5.97 31.03 -25.17
N TYR A 540 -5.01 30.36 -25.80
CA TYR A 540 -3.66 30.89 -26.06
C TYR A 540 -3.33 30.83 -27.56
N PRO A 541 -4.00 31.63 -28.42
CA PRO A 541 -3.82 31.56 -29.87
C PRO A 541 -2.42 32.02 -30.33
N ARG A 542 -1.84 33.02 -29.66
CA ARG A 542 -0.49 33.53 -29.93
C ARG A 542 0.57 32.83 -29.08
N ARG A 543 0.69 31.52 -29.30
CA ARG A 543 1.68 30.67 -28.61
C ARG A 543 2.76 30.21 -29.59
N ARG A 544 4.00 30.11 -29.14
CA ARG A 544 5.11 29.50 -29.88
C ARG A 544 5.67 28.34 -29.08
N LEU A 545 5.78 27.17 -29.70
CA LEU A 545 6.38 26.00 -29.05
C LEU A 545 7.86 26.28 -28.79
N VAL A 546 8.29 26.10 -27.54
CA VAL A 546 9.70 26.19 -27.14
C VAL A 546 10.33 24.82 -27.10
N ALA A 547 9.66 23.88 -26.43
CA ALA A 547 10.17 22.54 -26.23
C ALA A 547 9.03 21.55 -26.02
N GLU A 548 9.27 20.30 -26.41
CA GLU A 548 8.34 19.20 -26.21
C GLU A 548 9.12 17.96 -25.78
N VAL A 549 8.66 17.32 -24.71
CA VAL A 549 9.20 16.05 -24.23
C VAL A 549 8.02 15.10 -24.04
N GLY A 550 7.92 14.10 -24.90
CA GLY A 550 6.80 13.15 -24.88
C GLY A 550 5.45 13.86 -25.01
N LYS A 551 4.62 13.79 -23.96
CA LYS A 551 3.27 14.39 -23.94
C LYS A 551 3.21 15.78 -23.28
N VAL A 552 4.35 16.32 -22.87
CA VAL A 552 4.45 17.62 -22.19
C VAL A 552 5.07 18.63 -23.15
N SER A 553 4.40 19.75 -23.34
CA SER A 553 4.86 20.84 -24.21
C SER A 553 4.97 22.13 -23.43
N LEU A 554 6.03 22.88 -23.68
CA LEU A 554 6.24 24.22 -23.17
C LEU A 554 6.11 25.22 -24.32
N TYR A 555 5.22 26.19 -24.16
CA TYR A 555 5.04 27.29 -25.10
C TYR A 555 5.42 28.61 -24.47
N THR A 556 5.91 29.56 -25.27
CA THR A 556 5.95 30.98 -24.92
C THR A 556 4.74 31.70 -25.46
N LEU A 557 4.26 32.68 -24.72
CA LEU A 557 3.01 33.38 -25.01
C LEU A 557 3.27 34.86 -25.30
N ASP A 558 2.57 35.38 -26.31
CA ASP A 558 2.34 36.81 -26.46
C ASP A 558 0.94 37.14 -25.92
N LEU A 559 0.87 37.90 -24.82
CA LEU A 559 -0.39 38.25 -24.14
C LEU A 559 -1.11 39.45 -24.78
N GLY A 560 -0.54 40.11 -25.80
CA GLY A 560 -1.09 41.33 -26.40
C GLY A 560 -2.28 41.16 -27.37
N GLY A 561 -3.14 40.14 -27.21
CA GLY A 561 -4.22 39.84 -28.16
C GLY A 561 -5.52 39.34 -27.55
N THR A 562 -6.65 39.60 -28.23
CA THR A 562 -7.97 39.06 -27.91
C THR A 562 -7.97 37.53 -27.99
N ALA A 563 -8.45 36.86 -26.96
CA ALA A 563 -8.63 35.40 -26.98
C ALA A 563 -10.01 35.00 -26.52
N THR A 564 -10.35 33.75 -26.82
CA THR A 564 -11.56 33.08 -26.35
C THR A 564 -11.42 32.78 -24.86
N ALA A 565 -12.41 33.18 -24.06
CA ALA A 565 -12.48 32.83 -22.64
C ALA A 565 -12.62 31.30 -22.47
N MET A 566 -12.08 30.75 -21.38
CA MET A 566 -12.33 29.33 -21.06
C MET A 566 -13.82 29.10 -20.81
N PRO A 567 -14.39 27.95 -21.24
CA PRO A 567 -15.83 27.68 -21.10
C PRO A 567 -16.30 27.81 -19.64
N ALA A 568 -17.32 28.63 -19.37
CA ALA A 568 -17.80 28.95 -18.03
C ALA A 568 -18.25 27.72 -17.19
N ALA A 569 -18.60 26.60 -17.83
CA ALA A 569 -18.91 25.33 -17.16
C ALA A 569 -17.72 24.71 -16.39
N THR A 570 -16.50 25.23 -16.60
CA THR A 570 -15.26 24.80 -15.92
C THR A 570 -14.86 25.67 -14.73
N LEU A 571 -15.51 26.82 -14.53
CA LEU A 571 -15.22 27.78 -13.46
C LEU A 571 -16.34 27.73 -12.42
N ARG A 572 -16.32 26.76 -11.50
CA ARG A 572 -17.09 26.93 -10.25
C ARG A 572 -16.22 27.72 -9.28
N ASN A 573 -16.78 28.81 -8.78
CA ASN A 573 -16.28 29.51 -7.60
C ASN A 573 -16.36 28.54 -6.42
N ASP A 574 -15.21 28.00 -6.00
CA ASP A 574 -15.07 27.50 -4.65
C ASP A 574 -15.04 28.75 -3.75
N LYS A 575 -16.16 29.00 -3.07
CA LYS A 575 -16.19 29.83 -1.86
C LYS A 575 -15.61 29.04 -0.71
#